data_AF-A0A351BL60-F1
#
_entry.id   AF-A0A351BL60-F1
#
_cell.length_a   1.000
_cell.length_b   1.000
_cell.length_c   1.000
_cell.angle_alpha   90.00
_cell.angle_beta   90.00
_cell.angle_gamma   90.00
#
_symmetry.space_group_name_H-M   'P 1'
#
loop_
_entity.id
_entity.type
_entity.pdbx_description
1 polymer ?
#
loop_
_entity_poly.entity_id
_entity_poly.type
_entity_poly.pdbx_seq_one_letter_code
_entity_poly.pdbx_strand_id
1 'polypeptide(L)'
;PVVAERQEDGWGDRDDPAYRFGEAALRLLPVDVLERWRAEREVLDALPPRTNLLMQNTLDFVARFPSDPRAPRLLRQAVHATRLDHCGDPAAGAVSKKAFSLLKRHYGEAEEARRTRHWFKPGY
;
A
#
# COMPACT_ATOMS: atom_id res chain seq x y z
N PRO A 1 -14.77 12.84 -28.92
CA PRO A 1 -14.26 12.60 -27.55
C PRO A 1 -15.07 11.48 -26.90
N VAL A 2 -14.45 10.30 -26.76
CA VAL A 2 -15.09 9.17 -26.08
C VAL A 2 -15.10 9.50 -24.60
N VAL A 3 -16.28 9.85 -24.07
CA VAL A 3 -16.50 9.98 -22.63
C VAL A 3 -16.53 8.56 -22.11
N ALA A 4 -15.44 8.12 -21.47
CA ALA A 4 -15.39 6.82 -20.83
C ALA A 4 -16.51 6.73 -19.77
N GLU A 5 -17.24 5.62 -19.78
CA GLU A 5 -18.33 5.38 -18.84
C GLU A 5 -17.85 5.48 -17.40
N ARG A 6 -18.62 6.20 -16.59
CA ARG A 6 -18.39 6.45 -15.17
C ARG A 6 -18.51 5.11 -14.42
N GLN A 7 -17.39 4.53 -14.01
CA GLN A 7 -17.41 3.43 -13.04
C GLN A 7 -17.96 3.95 -11.71
N GLU A 8 -19.10 3.39 -11.28
CA GLU A 8 -19.82 3.74 -10.05
C GLU A 8 -19.21 3.12 -8.78
N ASP A 9 -17.96 2.69 -8.86
CA ASP A 9 -17.25 1.90 -7.85
C ASP A 9 -16.67 2.78 -6.74
N GLY A 10 -17.40 3.79 -6.26
CA GLY A 10 -17.22 4.51 -4.98
C GLY A 10 -15.91 5.28 -4.73
N TRP A 11 -14.84 5.01 -5.47
CA TRP A 11 -13.55 5.66 -5.42
C TRP A 11 -13.04 5.69 -6.86
N GLY A 12 -13.38 6.77 -7.57
CA GLY A 12 -13.00 6.95 -8.97
C GLY A 12 -11.51 6.74 -9.21
N ASP A 13 -11.16 6.45 -10.45
CA ASP A 13 -9.78 6.30 -10.88
C ASP A 13 -9.00 7.57 -10.49
N ARG A 14 -7.81 7.39 -9.92
CA ARG A 14 -6.93 8.49 -9.52
C ARG A 14 -6.41 9.28 -10.72
N ASP A 15 -6.45 8.64 -11.88
CA ASP A 15 -6.11 9.19 -13.19
C ASP A 15 -7.35 9.73 -13.91
N ASP A 16 -8.54 9.54 -13.34
CA ASP A 16 -9.75 10.23 -13.78
C ASP A 16 -9.59 11.73 -13.50
N PRO A 17 -9.62 12.60 -14.53
CA PRO A 17 -9.69 14.03 -14.31
C PRO A 17 -10.91 14.46 -13.48
N ALA A 18 -11.94 13.62 -13.33
CA ALA A 18 -13.07 13.81 -12.44
C ALA A 18 -12.82 13.39 -10.97
N TYR A 19 -11.64 12.82 -10.65
CA TYR A 19 -11.19 12.70 -9.26
C TYR A 19 -10.98 14.11 -8.71
N ARG A 20 -11.47 14.39 -7.49
CA ARG A 20 -11.57 15.77 -6.95
C ARG A 20 -10.28 16.59 -7.01
N PHE A 21 -9.11 15.94 -6.98
CA PHE A 21 -7.81 16.61 -7.12
C PHE A 21 -7.41 16.90 -8.57
N GLY A 22 -7.74 16.03 -9.54
CA GLY A 22 -7.46 16.24 -10.96
C GLY A 22 -8.24 17.42 -11.52
N GLU A 23 -9.52 17.53 -11.19
CA GLU A 23 -10.38 18.65 -11.61
C GLU A 23 -9.87 19.99 -11.05
N ALA A 24 -9.48 20.00 -9.77
CA ALA A 24 -8.89 21.17 -9.15
C ALA A 24 -7.53 21.55 -9.79
N ALA A 25 -6.69 20.57 -10.12
CA ALA A 25 -5.41 20.79 -10.77
C ALA A 25 -5.57 21.42 -12.16
N LEU A 26 -6.51 20.90 -12.98
CA LEU A 26 -6.83 21.45 -14.30
C LEU A 26 -7.35 22.89 -14.23
N ARG A 27 -8.09 23.24 -13.17
CA ARG A 27 -8.69 24.58 -13.00
C ARG A 27 -7.73 25.60 -12.39
N LEU A 28 -6.83 25.17 -11.50
CA LEU A 28 -6.07 26.07 -10.62
C LEU A 28 -4.60 26.23 -11.02
N LEU A 29 -4.02 25.27 -11.74
CA LEU A 29 -2.60 25.30 -12.06
C LEU A 29 -2.33 25.99 -13.41
N PRO A 30 -1.30 26.87 -13.49
CA PRO A 30 -0.72 27.28 -14.76
C PRO A 30 -0.26 26.08 -15.60
N VAL A 31 -0.23 26.23 -16.93
CA VAL A 31 0.04 25.12 -17.86
C VAL A 31 1.37 24.42 -17.56
N ASP A 32 2.43 25.17 -17.29
CA ASP A 32 3.76 24.62 -16.96
C ASP A 32 3.76 23.82 -15.64
N VAL A 33 3.00 24.28 -14.65
CA VAL A 33 2.85 23.58 -13.36
C VAL A 33 1.99 22.33 -13.51
N LEU A 34 0.96 22.37 -14.36
CA LEU A 34 0.12 21.22 -14.68
C LEU A 34 0.92 20.11 -15.36
N GLU A 35 1.75 20.45 -16.36
CA GLU A 35 2.60 19.47 -17.05
C GLU A 35 3.60 18.83 -16.10
N ARG A 36 4.21 19.63 -15.21
CA ARG A 36 5.08 19.10 -14.16
C ARG A 36 4.34 18.17 -13.20
N TRP A 37 3.13 18.55 -12.77
CA TRP A 37 2.31 17.71 -11.91
C TRP A 37 1.97 16.38 -12.57
N ARG A 38 1.63 16.36 -13.88
CA ARG A 38 1.37 15.11 -14.63
C ARG A 38 2.59 14.20 -14.63
N ALA A 39 3.77 14.75 -14.94
CA ALA A 39 5.02 13.98 -14.95
C ALA A 39 5.38 13.43 -13.56
N GLU A 40 5.24 14.23 -12.49
CA GLU A 40 5.46 13.76 -11.12
C GLU A 40 4.43 12.69 -10.71
N ARG A 41 3.20 12.81 -11.22
CA ARG A 41 2.12 11.89 -10.90
C ARG A 41 2.29 10.53 -11.57
N GLU A 42 2.70 10.48 -12.83
CA GLU A 42 3.06 9.23 -13.52
C GLU A 42 4.10 8.42 -12.74
N VAL A 43 5.10 9.08 -12.15
CA VAL A 43 6.11 8.41 -11.31
C VAL A 43 5.49 7.83 -10.05
N LEU A 44 4.53 8.51 -9.42
CA LEU A 44 3.87 8.05 -8.20
C LEU A 44 2.87 6.93 -8.47
N ASP A 45 2.14 6.98 -9.59
CA ASP A 45 1.14 5.94 -9.93
C ASP A 45 1.80 4.64 -10.40
N ALA A 46 3.05 4.70 -10.89
CA ALA A 46 3.87 3.52 -11.15
C ALA A 46 4.34 2.79 -9.87
N LEU A 47 4.23 3.42 -8.70
CA LEU A 47 4.61 2.78 -7.43
C LEU A 47 3.50 1.86 -6.93
N PRO A 48 3.85 0.74 -6.27
CA PRO A 48 2.86 -0.07 -5.57
C PRO A 48 2.06 0.77 -4.58
N PRO A 49 0.84 0.34 -4.21
CA PRO A 49 0.07 1.00 -3.18
C PRO A 49 0.93 1.23 -1.92
N ARG A 50 0.82 2.42 -1.34
CA ARG A 50 1.66 2.91 -0.22
C ARG A 50 1.90 1.86 0.85
N THR A 51 0.87 1.09 1.20
CA THR A 51 0.94 0.06 2.23
C THR A 51 1.82 -1.12 1.81
N ASN A 52 1.74 -1.56 0.56
CA ASN A 52 2.62 -2.61 0.04
C ASN A 52 4.08 -2.14 0.05
N LEU A 53 4.34 -0.88 -0.33
CA LEU A 53 5.68 -0.31 -0.28
C LEU A 53 6.23 -0.25 1.16
N LEU A 54 5.41 0.21 2.13
CA LEU A 54 5.78 0.22 3.55
C LEU A 54 6.13 -1.18 4.06
N MET A 55 5.35 -2.19 3.67
CA MET A 55 5.60 -3.56 4.08
C MET A 55 6.83 -4.15 3.43
N GLN A 56 7.06 -3.88 2.14
CA GLN A 56 8.25 -4.32 1.45
C GLN A 56 9.50 -3.75 2.13
N ASN A 57 9.49 -2.45 2.44
CA ASN A 57 10.56 -1.81 3.23
C ASN A 57 10.74 -2.44 4.62
N THR A 58 9.64 -2.84 5.27
CA THR A 58 9.70 -3.54 6.56
C THR A 58 10.36 -4.92 6.43
N LEU A 59 10.01 -5.68 5.39
CA LEU A 59 10.60 -6.98 5.11
C LEU A 59 12.09 -6.85 4.81
N ASP A 60 12.48 -5.87 4.00
CA ASP A 60 13.87 -5.62 3.65
C ASP A 60 14.70 -5.17 4.86
N PHE A 61 14.12 -4.30 5.70
CA PHE A 61 14.73 -3.91 6.98
C PHE A 61 14.98 -5.12 7.88
N VAL A 62 13.97 -5.99 8.08
CA VAL A 62 14.11 -7.17 8.95
C VAL A 62 15.05 -8.21 8.35
N ALA A 63 15.08 -8.36 7.03
CA ALA A 63 16.06 -9.22 6.37
C ALA A 63 17.50 -8.74 6.60
N ARG A 64 17.71 -7.42 6.63
CA ARG A 64 19.03 -6.83 6.89
C ARG A 64 19.41 -6.83 8.37
N PHE A 65 18.43 -6.65 9.26
CA PHE A 65 18.64 -6.49 10.70
C PHE A 65 17.73 -7.45 11.50
N PRO A 66 17.94 -8.78 11.41
CA PRO A 66 17.05 -9.77 12.02
C PRO A 66 17.09 -9.79 13.55
N SER A 67 18.10 -9.17 14.18
CA SER A 67 18.21 -9.08 15.63
C SER A 67 17.73 -7.73 16.19
N ASP A 68 17.24 -6.83 15.33
CA ASP A 68 16.74 -5.53 15.79
C ASP A 68 15.51 -5.73 16.68
N PRO A 69 15.48 -5.18 17.91
CA PRO A 69 14.39 -5.40 18.86
C PRO A 69 13.03 -4.86 18.37
N ARG A 70 13.02 -3.99 17.35
CA ARG A 70 11.80 -3.45 16.75
C ARG A 70 11.20 -4.40 15.71
N ALA A 71 11.93 -5.39 15.21
CA ALA A 71 11.51 -6.27 14.13
C ALA A 71 10.15 -6.98 14.38
N PRO A 72 9.86 -7.56 15.56
CA PRO A 72 8.56 -8.18 15.83
C PRO A 72 7.39 -7.20 15.67
N ARG A 73 7.55 -5.99 16.22
CA ARG A 73 6.54 -4.93 16.16
C ARG A 73 6.30 -4.44 14.73
N LEU A 74 7.37 -4.22 13.97
CA LEU A 74 7.28 -3.79 12.58
C LEU A 74 6.56 -4.84 11.72
N LEU A 75 6.89 -6.12 11.89
CA LEU A 75 6.21 -7.21 11.16
C LEU A 75 4.73 -7.32 11.52
N ARG A 76 4.38 -7.16 12.80
CA ARG A 76 2.96 -7.13 13.21
C ARG A 76 2.22 -5.93 12.59
N GLN A 77 2.84 -4.76 12.57
CA GLN A 77 2.25 -3.57 11.95
C GLN A 77 2.05 -3.76 10.44
N ALA A 78 3.02 -4.36 9.75
CA ALA A 78 2.90 -4.73 8.34
C ALA A 78 1.69 -5.65 8.09
N VAL A 79 1.55 -6.73 8.87
CA VAL A 79 0.39 -7.64 8.77
C VAL A 79 -0.93 -6.91 9.03
N HIS A 80 -0.96 -5.99 9.99
CA HIS A 80 -2.18 -5.24 10.31
C HIS A 80 -2.56 -4.23 9.20
N ALA A 81 -1.59 -3.51 8.65
CA ALA A 81 -1.82 -2.46 7.66
C ALA A 81 -2.51 -2.99 6.39
N THR A 82 -2.20 -4.22 5.96
CA THR A 82 -2.89 -4.86 4.81
C THR A 82 -4.39 -5.01 4.99
N ARG A 83 -4.89 -5.08 6.22
CA ARG A 83 -6.32 -5.23 6.50
C ARG A 83 -7.10 -3.93 6.42
N LEU A 84 -6.42 -2.81 6.68
CA LEU A 84 -7.09 -1.52 6.83
C LEU A 84 -7.15 -0.78 5.51
N ASP A 85 -6.04 -0.78 4.75
CA ASP A 85 -5.91 0.13 3.63
C ASP A 85 -6.29 -0.54 2.29
N HIS A 86 -6.02 -1.84 2.07
CA HIS A 86 -6.03 -2.42 0.70
C HIS A 86 -6.67 -3.81 0.62
N CYS A 87 -7.99 -3.87 0.85
CA CYS A 87 -8.77 -5.10 0.69
C CYS A 87 -8.78 -5.65 -0.75
N GLY A 88 -8.58 -4.79 -1.75
CA GLY A 88 -8.75 -5.09 -3.17
C GLY A 88 -7.46 -5.32 -3.96
N ASP A 89 -6.27 -5.15 -3.35
CA ASP A 89 -5.02 -5.43 -4.06
C ASP A 89 -4.62 -6.92 -3.91
N PRO A 90 -4.52 -7.68 -5.02
CA PRO A 90 -4.10 -9.08 -4.99
C PRO A 90 -2.73 -9.29 -4.32
N ALA A 91 -1.82 -8.33 -4.45
CA ALA A 91 -0.47 -8.41 -3.88
C ALA A 91 -0.46 -8.27 -2.35
N ALA A 92 -1.44 -7.57 -1.77
CA ALA A 92 -1.51 -7.33 -0.32
C ALA A 92 -1.51 -8.64 0.48
N GLY A 93 -2.20 -9.68 -0.02
CA GLY A 93 -2.23 -10.99 0.61
C GLY A 93 -0.87 -11.69 0.65
N ALA A 94 -0.11 -11.63 -0.44
CA ALA A 94 1.21 -12.25 -0.53
C ALA A 94 2.20 -11.60 0.44
N VAL A 95 2.22 -10.27 0.49
CA VAL A 95 3.10 -9.52 1.41
C VAL A 95 2.68 -9.73 2.86
N SER A 96 1.37 -9.76 3.15
CA SER A 96 0.84 -10.02 4.50
C SER A 96 1.27 -11.40 5.01
N LYS A 97 1.14 -12.43 4.14
CA LYS A 97 1.57 -13.78 4.44
C LYS A 97 3.08 -13.84 4.73
N LYS A 98 3.89 -13.19 3.91
CA LYS A 98 5.36 -13.18 4.08
C LYS A 98 5.77 -12.55 5.42
N ALA A 99 5.19 -11.41 5.78
CA ALA A 99 5.45 -10.75 7.07
C ALA A 99 5.01 -11.63 8.26
N PHE A 100 3.82 -12.24 8.17
CA PHE A 100 3.31 -13.14 9.20
C PHE A 100 4.19 -14.38 9.38
N SER A 101 4.58 -15.03 8.28
CA SER A 101 5.47 -16.19 8.33
C SER A 101 6.81 -15.85 8.95
N LEU A 102 7.37 -14.68 8.62
CA LEU A 102 8.63 -14.22 9.22
C LEU A 102 8.48 -13.97 10.73
N LEU A 103 7.39 -13.30 11.12
CA LEU A 103 7.05 -13.03 12.53
C LEU A 103 6.93 -14.32 13.34
N LYS A 104 6.19 -15.30 12.82
CA LYS A 104 5.96 -16.58 13.50
C LYS A 104 7.22 -17.43 13.60
N ARG A 105 8.03 -17.47 12.54
CA ARG A 105 9.20 -18.35 12.47
C ARG A 105 10.36 -17.85 13.31
N HIS A 106 10.65 -16.55 13.26
CA HIS A 106 11.86 -15.99 13.87
C HIS A 106 11.62 -15.27 15.19
N TYR A 107 10.38 -14.87 15.47
CA TYR A 107 10.03 -14.10 16.66
C TYR A 107 8.87 -14.73 17.43
N GLY A 108 8.70 -16.05 17.34
CA GLY A 108 7.56 -16.78 17.91
C GLY A 108 7.34 -16.57 19.42
N GLU A 109 8.40 -16.26 20.15
CA GLU A 109 8.33 -15.97 21.59
C GLU A 109 7.90 -14.54 21.91
N ALA A 110 8.01 -13.61 20.95
CA ALA A 110 7.62 -12.23 21.12
C ALA A 110 6.10 -12.10 21.30
N GLU A 111 5.67 -11.14 22.10
CA GLU A 111 4.25 -10.88 22.34
C GLU A 111 3.50 -10.57 21.02
N GLU A 112 4.16 -9.88 20.09
CA GLU A 112 3.62 -9.55 18.79
C GLU A 112 3.31 -10.78 17.95
N ALA A 113 4.18 -11.79 17.99
CA ALA A 113 3.91 -13.05 17.31
C ALA A 113 2.74 -13.79 17.96
N ARG A 114 2.64 -13.80 19.30
CA ARG A 114 1.51 -14.43 20.01
C ARG A 114 0.18 -13.76 19.71
N ARG A 115 0.14 -12.43 19.69
CA ARG A 115 -1.07 -11.62 19.41
C ARG A 115 -1.50 -11.68 17.94
N THR A 116 -0.57 -11.87 17.02
CA THR A 116 -0.87 -11.93 15.58
C THR A 116 -1.32 -13.34 15.19
N ARG A 117 -2.63 -13.61 15.15
CA ARG A 117 -3.17 -14.96 14.90
C ARG A 117 -3.33 -15.34 13.43
N HIS A 118 -3.63 -14.35 12.59
CA HIS A 118 -3.92 -14.56 11.18
C HIS A 118 -3.25 -13.48 10.34
N TRP A 119 -2.98 -13.79 9.07
CA TRP A 119 -2.59 -12.81 8.05
C TRP A 119 -3.81 -12.40 7.21
N PHE A 120 -3.68 -11.41 6.35
CA PHE A 120 -4.75 -10.94 5.46
C PHE A 120 -4.78 -11.75 4.16
N LYS A 121 -5.91 -12.38 3.86
CA LYS A 121 -6.16 -13.01 2.56
C LYS A 121 -7.28 -12.22 1.87
N PRO A 122 -7.04 -11.60 0.70
CA PRO A 122 -8.10 -10.98 -0.07
C PRO A 122 -9.24 -11.97 -0.32
N GLY A 123 -10.49 -11.52 -0.16
CA GLY A 123 -11.66 -12.28 -0.60
C GLY A 123 -11.68 -12.35 -2.12
N TYR A 124 -12.04 -13.51 -2.66
CA TYR A 124 -12.26 -13.71 -4.10
C TYR A 124 -13.37 -12.81 -4.62
#